data_AF-A0AA36NF88-F1
#
_entry.id   AF-A0AA36NF88-F1
#
_cell.length_a   1.000
_cell.length_b   1.000
_cell.length_c   1.000
_cell.angle_alpha   90.00
_cell.angle_beta   90.00
_cell.angle_gamma   90.00
#
_symmetry.space_group_name_H-M   'P 1'
#
loop_
_entity.id
_entity.type
_entity.pdbx_description
1 polymer ?
#
loop_
_entity_poly.entity_id
_entity_poly.type
_entity_poly.pdbx_seq_one_letter_code
_entity_poly.pdbx_strand_id
1 'polypeptide(L)'
;MSTGRLERSIDPGLRKRLLEAFSRRAESKELHREDLPAALGMAGWAVTKEIRLLIEEAYDSLFQYNTMTQNEFLQFFEHFQALEKQRAFERPSKPSTRTAAAPSTSRSSGRSWSPRAFSRCIM
;
A
#
# COMPACT_ATOMS: atom_id res chain seq x y z
N MET A 1 -0.65 -28.46 19.74
CA MET A 1 -0.88 -27.75 18.46
C MET A 1 -1.22 -26.30 18.80
N SER A 2 -0.30 -25.36 18.53
CA SER A 2 -0.35 -23.98 19.04
C SER A 2 -1.18 -23.07 18.12
N THR A 3 -2.51 -23.19 18.16
CA THR A 3 -3.43 -22.30 17.43
C THR A 3 -3.55 -20.89 18.03
N GLY A 4 -3.12 -20.69 19.28
CA GLY A 4 -3.24 -19.40 19.99
C GLY A 4 -2.27 -18.29 19.56
N ARG A 5 -1.31 -18.56 18.67
CA ARG A 5 -0.31 -17.56 18.23
C ARG A 5 -0.84 -16.68 17.09
N LEU A 6 -1.60 -17.25 16.16
CA LEU A 6 -2.27 -16.52 15.07
C LEU A 6 -3.32 -15.54 15.60
N GLU A 7 -3.99 -15.86 16.71
CA GLU A 7 -5.03 -15.01 17.29
C GLU A 7 -4.52 -13.68 17.88
N ARG A 8 -3.22 -13.56 18.16
CA ARG A 8 -2.62 -12.38 18.80
C ARG A 8 -1.90 -11.43 17.83
N SER A 9 -1.63 -11.85 16.60
CA SER A 9 -0.88 -11.03 15.62
C SER A 9 -1.77 -10.05 14.85
N ILE A 10 -3.07 -10.33 14.72
CA ILE A 10 -4.01 -9.55 13.93
C ILE A 10 -4.93 -8.75 14.86
N ASP A 11 -5.11 -7.46 14.57
CA ASP A 11 -6.06 -6.61 15.29
C ASP A 11 -7.45 -7.26 15.33
N PRO A 12 -8.12 -7.35 16.49
CA PRO A 12 -9.40 -8.04 16.63
C PRO A 12 -10.51 -7.42 15.77
N GLY A 13 -10.49 -6.11 15.54
CA GLY A 13 -11.44 -5.42 14.67
C GLY A 13 -11.20 -5.71 13.20
N LEU A 14 -9.94 -5.90 12.80
CA LEU A 14 -9.56 -6.34 11.46
C LEU A 14 -9.93 -7.81 11.23
N ARG A 15 -9.65 -8.68 12.21
CA ARG A 15 -10.00 -10.11 12.16
C ARG A 15 -11.51 -10.29 11.96
N LYS A 16 -12.34 -9.53 12.67
CA LYS A 16 -13.80 -9.60 12.50
C LYS A 16 -14.21 -9.25 11.06
N ARG A 17 -13.64 -8.20 10.48
CA ARG A 17 -13.90 -7.80 9.08
C ARG A 17 -13.47 -8.86 8.07
N LEU A 18 -12.31 -9.47 8.29
CA LEU A 18 -11.81 -10.58 7.46
C LEU A 18 -12.72 -11.81 7.52
N LEU A 19 -13.14 -12.21 8.72
CA LEU A 19 -14.05 -13.34 8.91
C LEU A 19 -15.43 -13.08 8.32
N GLU A 20 -15.93 -11.84 8.41
CA GLU A 20 -17.17 -11.44 7.77
C GLU A 20 -17.06 -11.47 6.25
N ALA A 21 -15.95 -10.98 5.68
CA ALA A 21 -15.69 -11.05 4.25
C ALA A 21 -15.58 -12.49 3.75
N PHE A 22 -14.90 -13.36 4.51
CA PHE A 22 -14.84 -14.79 4.23
C PHE A 22 -16.24 -15.39 4.22
N SER A 23 -17.05 -15.16 5.26
CA SER A 23 -18.39 -15.74 5.39
C SER A 23 -19.35 -15.30 4.28
N ARG A 24 -19.15 -14.10 3.72
CA ARG A 24 -19.96 -13.58 2.60
C ARG A 24 -19.59 -14.18 1.24
N ARG A 25 -18.39 -14.74 1.09
CA ARG A 25 -17.89 -15.28 -0.19
C ARG A 25 -17.68 -16.78 -0.18
N ALA A 26 -17.50 -17.38 0.99
CA ALA A 26 -17.26 -18.79 1.12
C ALA A 26 -18.53 -19.56 0.75
N GLU A 27 -18.38 -20.50 -0.17
CA GLU A 27 -19.41 -21.48 -0.51
C GLU A 27 -19.06 -22.78 0.22
N SER A 28 -20.03 -23.42 0.87
CA SER A 28 -19.79 -24.67 1.60
C SER A 28 -18.67 -24.61 2.66
N LYS A 29 -18.40 -23.43 3.24
CA LYS A 29 -17.31 -23.14 4.20
C LYS A 29 -15.90 -23.12 3.59
N GLU A 30 -15.82 -23.10 2.27
CA GLU A 30 -14.57 -22.96 1.53
C GLU A 30 -14.60 -21.70 0.66
N LEU A 31 -13.49 -20.98 0.59
CA LEU A 31 -13.33 -19.81 -0.27
C LEU A 31 -12.47 -20.19 -1.47
N HIS A 32 -12.93 -19.87 -2.67
CA HIS A 32 -12.17 -20.08 -3.89
C HIS A 32 -11.08 -19.02 -4.05
N ARG A 33 -9.94 -19.42 -4.64
CA ARG A 33 -8.80 -18.54 -4.95
C ARG A 33 -9.25 -17.28 -5.72
N GLU A 34 -10.17 -17.44 -6.65
CA GLU A 34 -10.67 -16.34 -7.49
C GLU A 34 -11.45 -15.27 -6.70
N ASP A 35 -12.04 -15.64 -5.56
CA ASP A 35 -12.79 -14.75 -4.69
C ASP A 35 -11.93 -14.02 -3.66
N LEU A 36 -10.65 -14.41 -3.49
CA LEU A 36 -9.72 -13.78 -2.56
C LEU A 36 -9.61 -12.27 -2.73
N PRO A 37 -9.41 -11.73 -3.95
CA PRO A 37 -9.33 -10.29 -4.14
C PRO A 37 -10.62 -9.59 -3.71
N ALA A 38 -11.78 -10.19 -3.98
CA ALA A 38 -13.06 -9.63 -3.58
C ALA A 38 -13.28 -9.67 -2.06
N ALA A 39 -12.87 -10.77 -1.40
CA ALA A 39 -12.91 -10.88 0.06
C ALA A 39 -12.03 -9.82 0.74
N LEU A 40 -10.81 -9.62 0.24
CA LEU A 40 -9.92 -8.56 0.72
C LEU A 40 -10.50 -7.16 0.47
N GLY A 41 -11.11 -6.94 -0.70
CA GLY A 41 -11.82 -5.69 -0.99
C GLY A 41 -12.92 -5.37 0.02
N MET A 42 -13.73 -6.37 0.40
CA MET A 42 -14.77 -6.21 1.42
C MET A 42 -14.22 -5.96 2.83
N ALA A 43 -13.04 -6.49 3.14
CA ALA A 43 -12.38 -6.23 4.42
C ALA A 43 -11.69 -4.85 4.48
N GLY A 44 -11.67 -4.10 3.36
CA GLY A 44 -11.22 -2.71 3.28
C GLY A 44 -9.91 -2.49 2.53
N TRP A 45 -9.39 -3.51 1.82
CA TRP A 45 -8.17 -3.34 1.02
C TRP A 45 -8.45 -2.76 -0.36
N ALA A 46 -7.55 -1.89 -0.81
CA ALA A 46 -7.54 -1.42 -2.19
C ALA A 46 -6.93 -2.50 -3.10
N VAL A 47 -7.79 -3.20 -3.84
CA VAL A 47 -7.40 -4.30 -4.73
C VAL A 47 -6.85 -3.72 -6.05
N THR A 48 -5.62 -3.24 -6.02
CA THR A 48 -4.90 -2.79 -7.22
C THR A 48 -4.32 -3.98 -8.00
N LYS A 49 -3.82 -3.74 -9.21
CA LYS A 49 -3.14 -4.78 -10.01
C LYS A 49 -1.93 -5.36 -9.28
N GLU A 50 -1.14 -4.53 -8.61
CA GLU A 50 0.01 -4.97 -7.80
C GLU A 50 -0.43 -5.85 -6.63
N ILE A 51 -1.50 -5.47 -5.94
CA ILE A 51 -2.04 -6.26 -4.82
C ILE A 51 -2.60 -7.59 -5.30
N ARG A 52 -3.24 -7.65 -6.48
CA ARG A 52 -3.69 -8.94 -7.06
C ARG A 52 -2.53 -9.89 -7.32
N LEU A 53 -1.43 -9.40 -7.89
CA LEU A 53 -0.23 -10.22 -8.12
C LEU A 53 0.36 -10.72 -6.79
N LEU A 54 0.38 -9.87 -5.76
CA LEU A 54 0.83 -10.26 -4.43
C LEU A 54 -0.09 -11.30 -3.76
N ILE A 55 -1.40 -11.20 -3.97
CA ILE A 55 -2.37 -12.19 -3.50
C ILE A 55 -2.10 -13.55 -4.15
N GLU A 56 -1.88 -13.57 -5.47
CA GLU A 56 -1.57 -14.81 -6.20
C GLU A 56 -0.23 -15.40 -5.74
N GLU A 57 0.83 -14.58 -5.64
CA GLU A 57 2.15 -14.99 -5.15
C GLU A 57 2.08 -15.57 -3.72
N ALA A 58 1.35 -14.90 -2.83
CA ALA A 58 1.15 -15.35 -1.46
C ALA A 58 0.36 -16.66 -1.38
N TYR A 59 -0.64 -16.85 -2.26
CA TYR A 59 -1.45 -18.05 -2.31
C TYR A 59 -0.66 -19.23 -2.86
N ASP A 60 0.03 -19.06 -3.99
CA ASP A 60 0.82 -20.11 -4.64
C ASP A 60 2.01 -20.58 -3.77
N SER A 61 2.51 -19.71 -2.89
CA SER A 61 3.54 -20.05 -1.89
C SER A 61 3.04 -20.98 -0.79
N LEU A 62 1.76 -20.88 -0.43
CA LEU A 62 1.16 -21.58 0.72
C LEU A 62 0.32 -22.80 0.33
N PHE A 63 -0.40 -22.73 -0.78
CA PHE A 63 -1.42 -23.69 -1.16
C PHE A 63 -1.21 -24.16 -2.59
N GLN A 64 -1.46 -25.45 -2.83
CA GLN A 64 -1.38 -26.08 -4.17
C GLN A 64 -2.76 -26.45 -4.73
N TYR A 65 -3.83 -26.12 -4.00
CA TYR A 65 -5.24 -26.37 -4.35
C TYR A 65 -5.96 -25.04 -4.56
N ASN A 66 -7.21 -25.06 -5.02
CA ASN A 66 -7.96 -23.86 -5.44
C ASN A 66 -8.96 -23.32 -4.40
N THR A 67 -9.16 -24.04 -3.30
CA THR A 67 -10.07 -23.65 -2.23
C THR A 67 -9.30 -23.44 -0.93
N MET A 68 -9.90 -22.77 0.05
CA MET A 68 -9.32 -22.65 1.38
C MET A 68 -10.41 -22.56 2.45
N THR A 69 -10.13 -23.11 3.62
CA THR A 69 -10.96 -22.99 4.81
C THR A 69 -10.72 -21.66 5.53
N GLN A 70 -11.59 -21.33 6.48
CA GLN A 70 -11.48 -20.10 7.26
C GLN A 70 -10.13 -19.94 7.99
N ASN A 71 -9.57 -21.05 8.51
CA ASN A 71 -8.29 -21.01 9.20
C ASN A 71 -7.13 -20.76 8.23
N GLU A 72 -7.20 -21.36 7.04
CA GLU A 72 -6.22 -21.16 5.97
C GLU A 72 -6.28 -19.74 5.42
N PHE A 73 -7.48 -19.14 5.33
CA PHE A 73 -7.65 -17.74 4.97
C PHE A 73 -6.94 -16.79 5.95
N LEU A 74 -6.99 -17.08 7.26
CA LEU A 74 -6.26 -16.29 8.25
C LEU A 74 -4.74 -16.48 8.14
N GLN A 75 -4.26 -17.70 7.85
CA GLN A 75 -2.84 -17.96 7.61
C GLN A 75 -2.33 -17.28 6.33
N PHE A 76 -3.11 -17.36 5.25
CA PHE A 76 -2.89 -16.63 4.01
C PHE A 76 -2.70 -15.15 4.29
N PHE A 77 -3.62 -14.57 5.06
CA PHE A 77 -3.60 -13.15 5.35
C PHE A 77 -2.37 -12.73 6.17
N GLU A 78 -1.92 -13.55 7.13
CA GLU A 78 -0.68 -13.31 7.87
C GLU A 78 0.55 -13.30 6.94
N HIS A 79 0.61 -14.24 6.00
CA HIS A 79 1.70 -14.29 5.01
C HIS A 79 1.65 -13.14 4.02
N PHE A 80 0.46 -12.78 3.54
CA PHE A 80 0.22 -11.62 2.68
C PHE A 80 0.71 -10.33 3.35
N GLN A 81 0.42 -10.12 4.64
CA GLN A 81 0.95 -8.97 5.38
C GLN A 81 2.48 -8.99 5.52
N ALA A 82 3.09 -10.17 5.68
CA ALA A 82 4.53 -10.29 5.73
C ALA A 82 5.18 -9.90 4.39
N LEU A 83 4.63 -10.36 3.27
CA LEU A 83 5.07 -10.01 1.92
C LEU A 83 4.86 -8.52 1.61
N GLU A 84 3.72 -7.95 2.01
CA GLU A 84 3.44 -6.52 1.85
C GLU A 84 4.48 -5.67 2.59
N LYS A 85 4.83 -6.05 3.83
CA LYS A 85 5.87 -5.38 4.62
C LYS A 85 7.26 -5.49 3.98
N GLN A 86 7.61 -6.66 3.43
CA GLN A 86 8.87 -6.86 2.71
C GLN A 86 8.96 -5.97 1.47
N ARG A 87 7.90 -5.94 0.65
CA ARG A 87 7.82 -5.08 -0.55
C ARG A 87 7.81 -3.59 -0.20
N ALA A 88 7.16 -3.20 0.90
CA ALA A 88 7.18 -1.82 1.39
C ALA A 88 8.60 -1.39 1.83
N PHE A 89 9.41 -2.32 2.35
CA PHE A 89 10.80 -2.09 2.71
C PHE A 89 11.73 -2.03 1.48
N GLU A 90 11.42 -2.82 0.44
CA GLU A 90 12.07 -2.79 -0.87
C GLU A 90 11.65 -1.64 -1.78
N ARG A 91 10.80 -0.70 -1.33
CA ARG A 91 10.76 0.64 -1.93
C ARG A 91 11.86 1.47 -1.26
N PRO A 92 13.12 1.43 -1.75
CA PRO A 92 14.10 2.39 -1.31
C PRO A 92 13.53 3.77 -1.62
N SER A 93 13.27 4.51 -0.55
CA SER A 93 13.41 5.94 -0.51
C SER A 93 14.54 6.32 -1.46
N LYS A 94 14.21 6.85 -2.65
CA LYS A 94 15.21 7.55 -3.43
C LYS A 94 15.87 8.51 -2.45
N PRO A 95 17.20 8.44 -2.24
CA PRO A 95 17.86 9.49 -1.50
C PRO A 95 17.63 10.77 -2.31
N SER A 96 16.70 11.62 -1.84
CA SER A 96 16.65 13.02 -2.24
C SER A 96 18.05 13.53 -2.01
N THR A 97 18.79 13.63 -3.11
CA THR A 97 20.18 13.99 -3.08
C THR A 97 20.23 15.36 -2.44
N ARG A 98 20.83 15.37 -1.26
CA ARG A 98 21.10 16.53 -0.44
C ARG A 98 22.02 17.47 -1.24
N THR A 99 21.45 18.34 -2.07
CA THR A 99 22.16 19.53 -2.54
C THR A 99 22.08 20.57 -1.43
N ALA A 100 22.87 20.33 -0.38
CA ALA A 100 23.25 21.36 0.56
C ALA A 100 24.50 22.05 0.01
N ALA A 101 24.37 23.31 -0.42
CA ALA A 101 25.36 24.37 -0.22
C ALA A 101 24.91 25.68 -0.90
N ALA A 102 24.41 26.62 -0.10
CA ALA A 102 24.79 28.03 -0.17
C ALA A 102 24.26 28.76 1.08
N PRO A 103 25.11 29.02 2.10
CA PRO A 103 24.76 29.94 3.18
C PRO A 103 25.11 31.39 2.81
N SER A 104 24.13 32.26 3.02
CA SER A 104 24.19 33.66 3.48
C SER A 104 25.18 34.63 2.83
N THR A 105 24.67 35.70 2.20
CA THR A 105 24.99 37.06 2.65
C THR A 105 23.92 38.06 2.24
N SER A 106 23.26 38.62 3.25
CA SER A 106 22.47 39.85 3.16
C SER A 106 23.42 41.03 2.95
N ARG A 107 23.18 41.90 1.95
CA ARG A 107 23.67 43.28 2.02
C ARG A 107 22.78 44.27 1.27
N SER A 108 22.35 45.21 2.07
CA SER A 108 21.48 46.37 1.88
C SER A 108 21.88 47.35 0.78
N SER A 109 20.87 48.11 0.35
CA SER A 109 20.90 49.54 0.00
C SER A 109 21.20 49.93 -1.46
N GLY A 110 20.14 50.42 -2.13
CA GLY A 110 20.18 51.77 -2.69
C GLY A 110 19.90 51.93 -4.18
N ARG A 111 18.98 52.88 -4.46
CA ARG A 111 18.86 53.71 -5.68
C ARG A 111 18.29 52.98 -6.91
N SER A 112 17.55 53.61 -7.80
CA SER A 112 16.97 54.95 -7.92
C SER A 112 16.03 54.87 -9.13
N TRP A 113 15.00 55.70 -9.15
CA TRP A 113 14.04 55.84 -10.24
C TRP A 113 14.68 56.06 -11.62
N SER A 114 14.04 55.51 -12.65
CA SER A 114 13.95 56.08 -14.00
C SER A 114 12.89 55.37 -14.84
N PRO A 115 11.71 55.99 -15.08
CA PRO A 115 10.85 55.59 -16.18
C PRO A 115 11.36 56.30 -17.44
N ARG A 116 12.00 55.57 -18.36
CA ARG A 116 12.28 56.11 -19.69
C ARG A 116 11.21 55.63 -20.67
N ALA A 117 10.40 56.60 -21.07
CA ALA A 117 9.47 56.58 -22.17
C ALA A 117 10.06 55.91 -23.42
N PHE A 118 9.29 55.00 -24.01
CA PHE A 118 9.43 54.66 -25.42
C PHE A 118 8.27 55.34 -26.17
N SER A 119 8.55 56.55 -26.65
CA SER A 119 7.87 57.08 -27.83
C SER A 119 8.34 56.29 -29.04
N ARG A 120 7.41 55.78 -29.86
CA ARG A 120 7.40 56.08 -31.30
C ARG A 120 6.16 55.55 -32.02
N CYS A 121 5.56 56.46 -32.78
CA CYS A 121 4.56 56.27 -33.82
C CYS A 121 4.95 55.21 -34.84
N ILE A 122 3.95 54.49 -35.35
CA ILE A 122 3.97 53.94 -36.71
C ILE A 122 2.59 54.26 -37.31
N MET A 123 2.62 54.67 -38.58
CA MET A 123 1.60 55.27 -39.45
C MET A 123 0.19 54.69 -39.37
#